data_AF-A0A8C9INU9-F1
#
_entry.id   AF-A0A8C9INU9-F1
#
_cell.length_a   1.000
_cell.length_b   1.000
_cell.length_c   1.000
_cell.angle_alpha   90.00
_cell.angle_beta   90.00
_cell.angle_gamma   90.00
#
_symmetry.space_group_name_H-M   'P 1'
#
loop_
_entity.id
_entity.type
_entity.pdbx_description
1 polymer ?
#
loop_
_entity_poly.entity_id
_entity_poly.type
_entity_poly.pdbx_seq_one_letter_code
_entity_poly.pdbx_strand_id
1 'polypeptide(L)'
;MKAVVQRVTRASVTVGGEQISAIGRGICVLLGISLEDTQKELEHMVRKILNLRVFEDESGKHWSKSVMDKQYEILCVSQFTLQCVLKGNKPDFHLAMPTEQAEGFYNSFLEQLRKTYRPELIKDGKFGAYMQVHIQNDGPVTIELESPAPGTATSDPKQFLGGWLVTRRSTWMLGEHYVCLTPLVVREGAVVDLTALVPASPT
;
A
#
# COMPACT_ATOMS: atom_id res chain seq x y z
N MET A 1 6.44 2.92 -5.63
CA MET A 1 6.13 1.47 -5.69
C MET A 1 4.74 1.30 -6.26
N LYS A 2 4.53 0.35 -7.17
CA LYS A 2 3.21 0.06 -7.76
C LYS A 2 2.81 -1.38 -7.51
N ALA A 3 1.51 -1.62 -7.34
CA ALA A 3 0.95 -2.95 -7.24
C ALA A 3 -0.38 -3.04 -7.99
N VAL A 4 -0.60 -4.15 -8.70
CA VAL A 4 -1.91 -4.54 -9.21
C VAL A 4 -2.43 -5.67 -8.35
N VAL A 5 -3.50 -5.40 -7.59
CA VAL A 5 -4.12 -6.34 -6.66
C VAL A 5 -5.39 -6.87 -7.30
N GLN A 6 -5.49 -8.20 -7.44
CA GLN A 6 -6.67 -8.87 -7.97
C GLN A 6 -7.30 -9.75 -6.90
N ARG A 7 -8.61 -9.62 -6.69
CA ARG A 7 -9.35 -10.55 -5.83
C ARG A 7 -9.48 -11.88 -6.55
N VAL A 8 -9.21 -12.99 -5.87
CA VAL A 8 -9.21 -14.31 -6.50
C VAL A 8 -9.98 -15.34 -5.70
N THR A 9 -10.62 -16.27 -6.43
CA THR A 9 -11.13 -17.50 -5.84
C THR A 9 -10.04 -18.57 -5.68
N ARG A 10 -9.03 -18.52 -6.56
CA ARG A 10 -7.78 -19.27 -6.52
C ARG A 10 -6.74 -18.59 -7.42
N ALA A 11 -5.46 -18.76 -7.09
CA ALA A 11 -4.35 -18.39 -7.99
C ALA A 11 -3.15 -19.31 -7.78
N SER A 12 -2.33 -19.50 -8.81
CA SER A 12 -1.13 -20.32 -8.73
C SER A 12 -0.03 -19.83 -9.67
N VAL A 13 1.20 -20.24 -9.38
CA VAL A 13 2.36 -19.97 -10.24
C VAL A 13 2.97 -21.30 -10.67
N THR A 14 3.26 -21.41 -11.97
CA THR A 14 4.05 -22.52 -12.52
C THR A 14 5.33 -22.01 -13.18
N VAL A 15 6.39 -22.82 -13.11
CA VAL A 15 7.67 -22.58 -13.78
C VAL A 15 8.04 -23.86 -14.53
N GLY A 16 8.21 -23.78 -15.85
CA GLY A 16 8.47 -24.98 -16.67
C GLY A 16 7.36 -26.04 -16.61
N GLY A 17 6.13 -25.64 -16.30
CA GLY A 17 4.98 -26.55 -16.13
C GLY A 17 4.82 -27.14 -14.72
N GLU A 18 5.78 -26.94 -13.82
CA GLU A 18 5.70 -27.37 -12.42
C GLU A 18 5.07 -26.29 -11.55
N GLN A 19 4.07 -26.64 -10.73
CA GLN A 19 3.44 -25.71 -9.79
C GLN A 19 4.33 -25.49 -8.57
N ILE A 20 4.83 -24.27 -8.41
CA ILE A 20 5.69 -23.88 -7.30
C ILE A 20 4.91 -23.29 -6.12
N SER A 21 3.74 -22.68 -6.39
CA SER A 21 2.89 -22.09 -5.36
C SER A 21 1.45 -22.02 -5.81
N ALA A 22 0.55 -22.07 -4.83
CA ALA A 22 -0.89 -21.91 -5.04
C ALA A 22 -1.55 -21.35 -3.79
N ILE A 23 -2.63 -20.60 -4.01
CA ILE A 23 -3.55 -20.10 -3.00
C ILE A 23 -4.99 -20.42 -3.38
N GLY A 24 -5.84 -20.58 -2.38
CA GLY A 24 -7.29 -20.56 -2.50
C GLY A 24 -7.83 -19.13 -2.57
N ARG A 25 -8.87 -18.86 -1.78
CA ARG A 25 -9.51 -17.52 -1.74
C ARG A 25 -8.55 -16.49 -1.16
N GLY A 26 -8.47 -15.34 -1.82
CA GLY A 26 -7.61 -14.26 -1.37
C GLY A 26 -7.31 -13.23 -2.43
N ILE A 27 -6.07 -12.76 -2.45
CA ILE A 27 -5.60 -11.77 -3.43
C ILE A 27 -4.32 -12.23 -4.13
N CYS A 28 -4.24 -11.97 -5.44
CA CYS A 28 -3.00 -12.04 -6.19
C CYS A 28 -2.45 -10.62 -6.38
N VAL A 29 -1.19 -10.41 -6.01
CA VAL A 29 -0.51 -9.12 -6.04
C VAL A 29 0.63 -9.19 -7.04
N LEU A 30 0.53 -8.41 -8.11
CA LEU A 30 1.66 -8.14 -9.01
C LEU A 30 2.37 -6.90 -8.51
N LEU A 31 3.64 -7.01 -8.12
CA LEU A 31 4.38 -5.92 -7.45
C LEU A 31 5.49 -5.37 -8.34
N GLY A 32 5.44 -4.07 -8.64
CA GLY A 32 6.47 -3.35 -9.38
C GLY A 32 7.28 -2.43 -8.47
N ILE A 33 8.57 -2.68 -8.38
CA ILE A 33 9.52 -1.90 -7.56
C ILE A 33 10.23 -0.88 -8.46
N SER A 34 10.13 0.40 -8.10
CA SER A 34 10.79 1.54 -8.73
C SER A 34 12.23 1.69 -8.23
N LEU A 35 13.11 2.29 -9.03
CA LEU A 35 14.47 2.66 -8.65
C LEU A 35 14.51 3.58 -7.42
N GLU A 36 13.47 4.40 -7.23
CA GLU A 36 13.36 5.36 -6.11
C GLU A 36 12.68 4.77 -4.86
N ASP A 37 12.26 3.50 -4.89
CA ASP A 37 11.56 2.90 -3.75
C ASP A 37 12.49 2.73 -2.56
N THR A 38 12.01 3.14 -1.38
CA THR A 38 12.71 2.99 -0.11
C THR A 38 11.89 2.11 0.84
N GLN A 39 12.47 1.84 2.01
CA GLN A 39 11.80 1.12 3.09
C GLN A 39 10.43 1.74 3.46
N LYS A 40 10.28 3.06 3.34
CA LYS A 40 9.02 3.77 3.61
C LYS A 40 7.91 3.34 2.67
N GLU A 41 8.19 3.27 1.37
CA GLU A 41 7.22 2.87 0.35
C GLU A 41 6.85 1.39 0.49
N LEU A 42 7.82 0.56 0.85
CA LEU A 42 7.62 -0.85 1.19
C LEU A 42 6.62 -1.00 2.34
N GLU A 43 6.87 -0.37 3.48
CA GLU A 43 6.00 -0.45 4.66
C GLU A 43 4.60 0.13 4.40
N HIS A 44 4.52 1.20 3.62
CA HIS A 44 3.26 1.78 3.20
C HIS A 44 2.46 0.84 2.29
N MET A 45 3.09 0.24 1.29
CA MET A 45 2.43 -0.71 0.38
C MET A 45 1.93 -1.95 1.14
N VAL A 46 2.74 -2.51 2.05
CA VAL A 46 2.34 -3.64 2.90
C VAL A 46 1.07 -3.29 3.70
N ARG A 47 1.04 -2.12 4.35
CA ARG A 47 -0.15 -1.66 5.09
C ARG A 47 -1.36 -1.52 4.17
N LYS A 48 -1.19 -0.96 2.96
CA LYS A 48 -2.31 -0.79 2.02
C LYS A 48 -2.86 -2.11 1.54
N ILE A 49 -2.02 -3.06 1.14
CA ILE A 49 -2.44 -4.39 0.67
C ILE A 49 -3.22 -5.13 1.76
N LEU A 50 -2.67 -5.19 2.98
CA LEU A 50 -3.27 -5.96 4.07
C LEU A 50 -4.61 -5.38 4.56
N ASN A 51 -4.79 -4.07 4.50
CA ASN A 51 -6.02 -3.40 4.94
C ASN A 51 -6.99 -3.08 3.80
N LEU A 52 -6.67 -3.45 2.55
CA LEU A 52 -7.52 -3.16 1.40
C LEU A 52 -8.83 -3.93 1.51
N ARG A 53 -9.95 -3.20 1.61
CA ARG A 53 -11.27 -3.79 1.78
C ARG A 53 -11.87 -4.16 0.42
N VAL A 54 -11.58 -5.37 -0.07
CA VAL A 54 -12.09 -5.90 -1.35
C VAL A 54 -13.08 -7.06 -1.19
N PHE A 55 -13.30 -7.52 0.05
CA PHE A 55 -14.19 -8.63 0.34
C PHE A 55 -15.50 -8.15 0.98
N GLU A 56 -16.50 -9.00 0.87
CA GLU A 56 -17.80 -8.84 1.51
C GLU A 56 -17.77 -9.31 2.96
N ASP A 57 -18.66 -8.72 3.76
CA ASP A 57 -18.95 -9.18 5.10
C ASP A 57 -20.01 -10.28 5.06
N GLU A 58 -20.39 -10.76 6.25
CA GLU A 58 -21.34 -11.85 6.42
C GLU A 58 -22.77 -11.47 5.95
N SER A 59 -23.06 -10.18 5.80
CA SER A 59 -24.33 -9.67 5.26
C SER A 59 -24.32 -9.46 3.73
N GLY A 60 -23.18 -9.71 3.08
CA GLY A 60 -22.99 -9.47 1.64
C GLY A 60 -22.66 -8.01 1.31
N LYS A 61 -22.31 -7.18 2.30
CA LYS A 61 -21.95 -5.78 2.04
C LYS A 61 -20.57 -5.72 1.38
N HIS A 62 -20.52 -5.23 0.13
CA HIS A 62 -19.27 -5.03 -0.60
C HIS A 62 -18.32 -4.03 0.10
N TRP A 63 -17.02 -4.13 -0.19
CA TRP A 63 -15.95 -3.21 0.25
C TRP A 63 -15.82 -3.07 1.77
N SER A 64 -16.11 -4.14 2.51
CA SER A 64 -16.24 -4.09 3.97
C SER A 64 -15.08 -4.78 4.69
N LYS A 65 -14.56 -5.87 4.11
CA LYS A 65 -13.54 -6.74 4.73
C LYS A 65 -12.26 -6.77 3.91
N SER A 66 -11.14 -6.78 4.61
CA SER A 66 -9.80 -6.97 4.06
C SER A 66 -9.41 -8.45 3.97
N VAL A 67 -8.27 -8.74 3.34
CA VAL A 67 -7.71 -10.09 3.30
C VAL A 67 -7.43 -10.62 4.72
N MET A 68 -6.96 -9.75 5.61
CA MET A 68 -6.74 -10.09 7.02
C MET A 68 -8.06 -10.43 7.73
N ASP A 69 -9.11 -9.62 7.53
CA ASP A 69 -10.40 -9.85 8.20
C ASP A 69 -11.02 -11.20 7.83
N LYS A 70 -10.78 -11.67 6.59
CA LYS A 70 -11.29 -12.96 6.10
C LYS A 70 -10.33 -14.12 6.34
N GLN A 71 -9.13 -13.86 6.85
CA GLN A 71 -8.09 -14.87 7.03
C GLN A 71 -7.73 -15.58 5.72
N TYR A 72 -7.69 -14.80 4.64
CA TYR A 72 -7.46 -15.28 3.28
C TYR A 72 -5.99 -15.19 2.86
N GLU A 73 -5.65 -15.85 1.76
CA GLU A 73 -4.28 -16.00 1.32
C GLU A 73 -3.83 -14.87 0.39
N ILE A 74 -2.51 -14.67 0.29
CA ILE A 74 -1.89 -13.69 -0.60
C ILE A 74 -0.86 -14.41 -1.47
N LEU A 75 -0.97 -14.27 -2.78
CA LEU A 75 0.07 -14.69 -3.72
C LEU A 75 0.74 -13.43 -4.30
N CYS A 76 2.01 -13.23 -3.94
CA CYS A 76 2.82 -12.13 -4.46
C CYS A 76 3.68 -12.62 -5.64
N VAL A 77 3.76 -11.81 -6.68
CA VAL A 77 4.63 -12.06 -7.85
C VAL A 77 5.33 -10.75 -8.22
N SER A 78 6.65 -10.79 -8.39
CA SER A 78 7.42 -9.64 -8.87
C SER A 78 7.06 -9.33 -10.33
N GLN A 79 6.76 -8.06 -10.62
CA GLN A 79 6.27 -7.59 -11.91
C GLN A 79 6.89 -6.22 -12.27
N PHE A 80 8.16 -6.23 -12.70
CA PHE A 80 8.88 -5.00 -13.06
C PHE A 80 8.20 -4.20 -14.18
N THR A 81 7.40 -4.86 -15.04
CA THR A 81 6.71 -4.20 -16.15
C THR A 81 5.65 -3.20 -15.70
N LEU A 82 5.26 -3.18 -14.43
CA LEU A 82 4.40 -2.12 -13.89
C LEU A 82 5.13 -0.77 -13.83
N GLN A 83 6.46 -0.76 -13.82
CA GLN A 83 7.29 0.44 -13.95
C GLN A 83 7.62 0.75 -15.41
N CYS A 84 6.61 0.63 -16.29
CA CYS A 84 6.74 0.92 -17.71
C CYS A 84 6.49 2.40 -18.01
N VAL A 85 7.31 2.95 -18.89
CA VAL A 85 7.06 4.19 -19.63
C VAL A 85 6.99 3.83 -21.10
N LEU A 86 6.05 4.44 -21.84
CA LEU A 86 5.93 4.20 -23.28
C LEU A 86 6.65 5.29 -24.07
N LYS A 87 7.60 4.87 -24.92
CA LYS A 87 8.19 5.75 -25.95
C LYS A 87 7.54 5.41 -27.30
N GLY A 88 6.47 6.11 -27.62
CA GLY A 88 5.54 5.69 -28.67
C GLY A 88 4.83 4.41 -28.25
N ASN A 89 5.02 3.32 -28.99
CA ASN A 89 4.44 2.00 -28.66
C ASN A 89 5.45 1.04 -28.01
N LYS A 90 6.71 1.46 -27.85
CA LYS A 90 7.76 0.62 -27.25
C LYS A 90 7.77 0.80 -25.73
N PRO A 91 7.63 -0.29 -24.96
CA PRO A 91 7.86 -0.27 -23.51
C PRO A 91 9.31 0.04 -23.18
N ASP A 92 9.50 0.95 -22.23
CA ASP A 92 10.77 1.29 -21.59
C ASP A 92 10.61 1.08 -20.08
N PHE A 93 11.63 0.54 -19.42
CA PHE A 93 11.59 0.15 -18.00
C PHE A 93 12.72 0.80 -17.19
N HIS A 94 13.29 1.92 -17.65
CA HIS A 94 14.36 2.62 -16.93
C HIS A 94 13.99 3.08 -15.51
N LEU A 95 12.69 3.16 -15.18
CA LEU A 95 12.21 3.47 -13.83
C LEU A 95 12.16 2.24 -12.90
N ALA A 96 12.27 1.02 -13.44
CA ALA A 96 12.29 -0.19 -12.63
C ALA A 96 13.61 -0.32 -11.87
N MET A 97 13.56 -0.82 -10.64
CA MET A 97 14.77 -1.14 -9.89
C MET A 97 15.56 -2.27 -10.61
N PRO A 98 16.90 -2.17 -10.74
CA PRO A 98 17.73 -3.21 -11.33
C PRO A 98 17.59 -4.55 -10.59
N THR A 99 17.63 -5.66 -11.32
CA THR A 99 17.37 -7.03 -10.81
C THR A 99 18.20 -7.37 -9.57
N GLU A 100 19.47 -6.97 -9.54
CA GLU A 100 20.42 -7.26 -8.46
C GLU A 100 20.00 -6.63 -7.12
N GLN A 101 19.35 -5.47 -7.17
CA GLN A 101 18.82 -4.78 -5.98
C GLN A 101 17.36 -5.19 -5.71
N ALA A 102 16.59 -5.37 -6.78
CA ALA A 102 15.16 -5.66 -6.72
C ALA A 102 14.87 -7.00 -6.04
N GLU A 103 15.73 -8.02 -6.19
CA GLU A 103 15.53 -9.31 -5.51
C GLU A 103 15.61 -9.16 -3.97
N GLY A 104 16.65 -8.47 -3.48
CA GLY A 104 16.80 -8.18 -2.06
C GLY A 104 15.63 -7.36 -1.52
N PHE A 105 15.24 -6.33 -2.26
CA PHE A 105 14.11 -5.47 -1.89
C PHE A 105 12.78 -6.25 -1.87
N TYR A 106 12.53 -7.09 -2.87
CA TYR A 106 11.34 -7.95 -2.96
C TYR A 106 11.28 -8.95 -1.80
N ASN A 107 12.41 -9.56 -1.45
CA ASN A 107 12.51 -10.46 -0.31
C ASN A 107 12.19 -9.74 1.02
N SER A 108 12.70 -8.51 1.22
CA SER A 108 12.34 -7.68 2.37
C SER A 108 10.85 -7.33 2.40
N PHE A 109 10.24 -7.07 1.25
CA PHE A 109 8.79 -6.82 1.16
C PHE A 109 7.98 -8.05 1.59
N LEU A 110 8.34 -9.24 1.10
CA LEU A 110 7.68 -10.49 1.49
C LEU A 110 7.85 -10.77 2.98
N GLU A 111 9.04 -10.55 3.54
CA GLU A 111 9.29 -10.75 4.96
C GLU A 111 8.44 -9.79 5.81
N GLN A 112 8.31 -8.53 5.39
CA GLN A 112 7.46 -7.57 6.08
C GLN A 112 5.97 -7.94 6.00
N LEU A 113 5.50 -8.50 4.88
CA LEU A 113 4.14 -9.07 4.78
C LEU A 113 3.94 -10.23 5.76
N ARG A 114 4.87 -11.19 5.78
CA ARG A 114 4.80 -12.36 6.67
C ARG A 114 4.80 -11.96 8.14
N LYS A 115 5.66 -11.00 8.51
CA LYS A 115 5.76 -10.44 9.86
C LYS A 115 4.49 -9.71 10.30
N THR A 116 3.85 -8.96 9.39
CA THR A 116 2.68 -8.13 9.72
C THR A 116 1.38 -8.95 9.73
N TYR A 117 1.31 -10.01 8.92
CA TYR A 117 0.10 -10.83 8.78
C TYR A 117 0.27 -12.23 9.36
N ARG A 118 0.51 -13.23 8.50
CA ARG A 118 0.69 -14.63 8.88
C ARG A 118 1.58 -15.32 7.85
N PRO A 119 2.76 -15.83 8.22
CA PRO A 119 3.72 -16.39 7.26
C PRO A 119 3.14 -17.49 6.37
N GLU A 120 2.27 -18.33 6.91
CA GLU A 120 1.68 -19.48 6.22
C GLU A 120 0.69 -19.09 5.10
N LEU A 121 0.08 -17.89 5.19
CA LEU A 121 -0.89 -17.37 4.23
C LEU A 121 -0.26 -16.56 3.10
N ILE A 122 1.05 -16.27 3.18
CA ILE A 122 1.79 -15.55 2.15
C ILE A 122 2.54 -16.54 1.25
N LYS A 123 2.16 -16.59 -0.02
CA LYS A 123 2.83 -17.36 -1.07
C LYS A 123 3.57 -16.43 -2.02
N ASP A 124 4.61 -16.96 -2.62
CA ASP A 124 5.48 -16.26 -3.56
C ASP A 124 5.51 -16.99 -4.91
N GLY A 125 5.87 -16.26 -5.97
CA GLY A 125 6.38 -16.84 -7.20
C GLY A 125 7.85 -17.25 -7.06
N LYS A 126 8.58 -17.22 -8.17
CA LYS A 126 10.03 -17.40 -8.21
C LYS A 126 10.66 -16.21 -8.92
N PHE A 127 11.30 -15.33 -8.15
CA PHE A 127 11.94 -14.13 -8.69
C PHE A 127 12.92 -14.48 -9.83
N GLY A 128 12.91 -13.67 -10.90
CA GLY A 128 13.78 -13.87 -12.06
C GLY A 128 13.43 -15.07 -12.96
N ALA A 129 12.50 -15.94 -12.57
CA ALA A 129 12.08 -17.06 -13.40
C ALA A 129 10.99 -16.65 -14.40
N TYR A 130 10.95 -17.34 -15.55
CA TYR A 130 9.79 -17.27 -16.45
C TYR A 130 8.62 -18.06 -15.84
N MET A 131 7.57 -17.33 -15.47
CA MET A 131 6.43 -17.84 -14.73
C MET A 131 5.15 -17.81 -15.59
N GLN A 132 4.29 -18.81 -15.42
CA GLN A 132 2.88 -18.71 -15.77
C GLN A 132 2.08 -18.47 -14.49
N VAL A 133 1.42 -17.33 -14.41
CA VAL A 133 0.59 -16.95 -13.26
C VAL A 133 -0.86 -17.20 -13.62
N HIS A 134 -1.47 -18.21 -13.02
CA HIS A 134 -2.87 -18.55 -13.21
C HIS A 134 -3.71 -17.76 -12.20
N ILE A 135 -4.55 -16.86 -12.68
CA ILE A 135 -5.36 -15.97 -11.84
C ILE A 135 -6.83 -16.19 -12.17
N GLN A 136 -7.60 -16.73 -11.22
CA GLN A 136 -9.05 -16.76 -11.34
C GLN A 136 -9.66 -15.57 -10.61
N ASN A 137 -9.73 -14.45 -11.32
CA ASN A 137 -10.24 -13.19 -10.81
C ASN A 137 -11.72 -13.30 -10.44
N ASP A 138 -12.05 -12.90 -9.21
CA ASP A 138 -13.36 -13.04 -8.59
C ASP A 138 -14.12 -11.71 -8.62
N GLY A 139 -15.01 -11.54 -9.60
CA GLY A 139 -15.80 -10.31 -9.80
C GLY A 139 -16.00 -9.95 -11.29
N PRO A 140 -14.95 -9.50 -12.01
CA PRO A 140 -13.58 -9.29 -11.54
C PRO A 140 -13.42 -8.02 -10.69
N VAL A 141 -12.51 -8.07 -9.72
CA VAL A 141 -12.08 -6.91 -8.92
C VAL A 141 -10.57 -6.77 -9.04
N THR A 142 -10.14 -5.62 -9.59
CA THR A 142 -8.73 -5.27 -9.81
C THR A 142 -8.49 -3.85 -9.30
N ILE A 143 -7.52 -3.69 -8.41
CA ILE A 143 -7.18 -2.42 -7.78
C ILE A 143 -5.72 -2.11 -8.04
N GLU A 144 -5.47 -0.93 -8.59
CA GLU A 144 -4.12 -0.38 -8.70
C GLU A 144 -3.78 0.37 -7.42
N LEU A 145 -2.66 0.02 -6.81
CA LEU A 145 -2.10 0.71 -5.66
C LEU A 145 -0.78 1.34 -6.05
N GLU A 146 -0.62 2.60 -5.67
CA GLU A 146 0.66 3.29 -5.73
C GLU A 146 1.02 3.79 -4.34
N SER A 147 2.29 3.64 -4.00
CA SER A 147 2.89 4.31 -2.84
C SER A 147 3.36 5.70 -3.27
N PRO A 148 3.10 6.76 -2.47
CA PRO A 148 3.47 8.13 -2.81
C PRO A 148 4.95 8.24 -3.15
N ALA A 149 5.27 9.00 -4.19
CA ALA A 149 6.64 9.39 -4.47
C ALA A 149 7.16 10.33 -3.35
N PRO A 150 8.47 10.34 -3.07
CA PRO A 150 9.07 11.30 -2.14
C PRO A 150 8.65 12.73 -2.52
N GLY A 151 7.94 13.43 -1.63
CA GLY A 151 7.46 14.81 -1.85
C GLY A 151 5.99 14.96 -2.25
N THR A 152 5.28 13.87 -2.57
CA THR A 152 3.82 13.91 -2.78
C THR A 152 3.10 13.63 -1.47
N ALA A 153 2.58 14.68 -0.82
CA ALA A 153 1.71 14.54 0.33
C ALA A 153 0.37 13.94 -0.13
N THR A 154 0.21 12.62 -0.04
CA THR A 154 -1.14 12.03 -0.09
C THR A 154 -1.86 12.41 1.19
N SER A 155 -3.04 13.00 1.06
CA SER A 155 -3.93 13.25 2.19
C SER A 155 -4.27 11.92 2.87
N ASP A 156 -3.63 11.65 4.00
CA ASP A 156 -4.01 10.52 4.85
C ASP A 156 -5.50 10.66 5.23
N PRO A 157 -6.28 9.56 5.21
CA PRO A 157 -7.62 9.59 5.75
C PRO A 157 -7.54 9.93 7.24
N LYS A 158 -8.21 11.02 7.62
CA LYS A 158 -8.32 11.57 8.98
C LYS A 158 -8.32 10.46 10.03
N GLN A 159 -7.23 10.38 10.79
CA GLN A 159 -7.12 9.47 11.93
C GLN A 159 -8.01 10.02 13.07
N PHE A 160 -9.15 9.35 13.31
CA PHE A 160 -9.99 9.62 14.46
C PHE A 160 -9.42 8.87 15.67
N LEU A 161 -8.82 9.62 16.59
CA LEU A 161 -8.45 9.13 17.92
C LEU A 161 -9.37 9.80 18.95
N GLY A 162 -10.18 9.00 19.64
CA GLY A 162 -10.91 9.44 20.84
C GLY A 162 -11.95 10.55 20.63
N GLY A 163 -12.59 10.65 19.47
CA GLY A 163 -13.64 11.65 19.22
C GLY A 163 -13.13 13.07 18.93
N TRP A 164 -11.81 13.26 18.80
CA TRP A 164 -11.20 14.53 18.43
C TRP A 164 -10.67 14.46 16.99
N LEU A 165 -11.00 15.46 16.17
CA LEU A 165 -10.41 15.63 14.85
C LEU A 165 -9.10 16.41 15.02
N VAL A 166 -7.96 15.73 14.92
CA VAL A 166 -6.64 16.37 14.96
C VAL A 166 -6.08 16.45 13.54
N THR A 167 -6.08 17.63 12.93
CA THR A 167 -5.39 17.87 11.65
C THR A 167 -3.90 18.08 11.92
N ARG A 168 -3.04 17.18 11.43
CA ARG A 168 -1.58 17.35 11.52
C ARG A 168 -1.10 18.44 10.54
N ARG A 169 -0.14 19.25 11.02
CA ARG A 169 0.50 20.41 10.37
C ARG A 169 0.88 20.18 8.91
N SER A 170 0.65 21.18 8.07
CA SER A 170 1.47 21.45 6.88
C SER A 170 2.16 22.81 7.10
N THR A 171 3.50 22.80 7.10
CA THR A 171 4.31 24.02 7.09
C THR A 171 4.64 24.33 5.64
N TRP A 172 4.25 25.51 5.15
CA TRP A 172 4.56 25.95 3.80
C TRP A 172 5.64 27.03 3.86
N MET A 173 6.68 26.93 3.03
CA MET A 173 7.64 28.01 2.81
C MET A 173 7.17 28.89 1.66
N LEU A 174 6.96 30.18 1.93
CA LEU A 174 6.73 31.24 0.95
C LEU A 174 7.77 32.34 1.20
N GLY A 175 8.92 32.26 0.54
CA GLY A 175 10.05 33.19 0.74
C GLY A 175 10.79 33.01 2.08
N GLU A 176 11.50 34.04 2.54
CA GLU A 176 12.34 34.02 3.75
C GLU A 176 11.57 34.11 5.10
N HIS A 177 10.24 33.98 5.09
CA HIS A 177 9.42 34.05 6.29
C HIS A 177 8.66 32.74 6.55
N TYR A 178 8.74 32.24 7.78
CA TYR A 178 7.93 31.12 8.26
C TYR A 178 6.56 31.62 8.68
N VAL A 179 5.50 31.14 8.03
CA VAL A 179 4.10 31.36 8.47
C VAL A 179 3.64 30.13 9.24
N CYS A 180 3.43 30.28 10.54
CA CYS A 180 2.88 29.23 11.40
C CYS A 180 1.39 29.54 11.65
N LEU A 181 0.48 28.83 10.98
CA LEU A 181 -0.95 28.90 11.30
C LEU A 181 -1.20 28.14 12.60
N THR A 182 -1.77 28.81 13.59
CA THR A 182 -2.17 28.22 14.88
C THR A 182 -3.25 27.16 14.68
N PRO A 183 -3.31 26.11 15.53
CA PRO A 183 -4.32 25.07 15.41
C PRO A 183 -5.71 25.65 15.69
N LEU A 184 -6.68 25.37 14.82
CA LEU A 184 -8.09 25.58 15.09
C LEU A 184 -8.67 24.27 15.62
N VAL A 185 -9.17 24.28 16.86
CA VAL A 185 -9.90 23.13 17.44
C VAL A 185 -11.38 23.39 17.23
N VAL A 186 -12.08 22.48 16.53
CA VAL A 186 -13.51 22.60 16.26
C VAL A 186 -14.25 21.44 16.94
N ARG A 187 -15.18 21.77 17.84
CA ARG A 187 -16.17 20.85 18.42
C ARG A 187 -17.56 21.47 18.19
N GLU A 188 -18.48 20.70 17.61
CA GLU A 188 -19.90 21.06 17.46
C GLU A 188 -20.17 22.50 16.98
N GLY A 189 -19.56 22.91 15.85
CA GLY A 189 -19.91 24.16 15.18
C GLY A 189 -19.42 25.46 15.85
N ALA A 190 -18.62 25.39 16.91
CA ALA A 190 -17.99 26.57 17.52
C ALA A 190 -16.48 26.61 17.25
N VAL A 191 -15.99 27.77 16.83
CA VAL A 191 -14.56 28.07 16.72
C VAL A 191 -14.08 28.59 18.07
N VAL A 192 -13.09 27.91 18.68
CA VAL A 192 -12.46 28.38 19.92
C VAL A 192 -11.05 28.87 19.60
N ASP A 193 -10.80 30.16 19.81
CA ASP A 193 -9.48 30.76 19.76
C ASP A 193 -8.73 30.42 21.07
N LEU A 194 -7.55 29.81 20.95
CA LEU A 194 -6.77 29.28 22.09
C LEU A 194 -5.79 30.31 22.68
N THR A 195 -5.96 31.61 22.42
CA THR A 195 -5.16 32.67 23.05
C THR A 195 -5.44 32.88 24.56
N ALA A 196 -6.43 32.22 25.15
CA ALA A 196 -6.90 32.50 26.52
C ALA A 196 -6.44 31.55 27.64
N LEU A 197 -5.48 30.65 27.41
CA LEU A 197 -4.99 29.74 28.46
C LEU A 197 -3.46 29.80 28.62
N VAL A 198 -2.99 30.94 29.13
CA VAL A 198 -1.69 31.03 29.82
C VAL A 198 -1.98 31.56 31.23
N PRO A 199 -1.91 30.73 32.29
CA PRO A 199 -1.78 31.29 33.62
C PRO A 199 -0.38 31.90 33.75
N ALA A 200 -0.32 33.17 34.15
CA ALA A 200 0.90 33.80 34.59
C ALA A 200 1.53 32.98 35.72
N SER A 201 2.77 32.54 35.53
CA SER A 201 3.62 31.99 36.58
C SER A 201 3.85 33.05 37.68
N PRO A 202 3.70 32.73 38.98
CA PRO A 202 4.21 33.58 40.04
C PRO A 202 5.65 33.20 40.38
N THR A 203 6.49 34.24 40.38
CA THR A 203 7.86 34.42 40.95
C THR A 203 8.97 33.46 40.55
#